data_AF-A0A966D427-F1
#
_entry.id   AF-A0A966D427-F1
#
_cell.length_a   1.000
_cell.length_b   1.000
_cell.length_c   1.000
_cell.angle_alpha   90.00
_cell.angle_beta   90.00
_cell.angle_gamma   90.00
#
_symmetry.space_group_name_H-M   'P 1'
#
loop_
_entity.id
_entity.type
_entity.pdbx_description
1 polymer ?
#
loop_
_entity_poly.entity_id
_entity_poly.type
_entity_poly.pdbx_seq_one_letter_code
_entity_poly.pdbx_strand_id
1 'polypeptide(L)'
;MKNIAAVLILIGLFFALSIPGDAADVKELVREANTLFRSADKDFMSGKLDNAWETVQKAKEKIGEAKTADPKNSQALSLEKRIDQLAGKIEKRRAGSSGSGSPSSKPSQPASGEKPKRLPATAGRYLMETDRALKKAEMLLGPDREKQDPARLSLRVREAVTPAEENMGKLLAEFPDFADHPDVTPKRERLEAVMKELETLEGSASASAAEADAAKAAREAESGKWLKILRPFVASKTNMEDAPFIDPEKEMISYAGFDIEVEELAKRHRIHGEAAAALLEYRKAGVTEPVELLTETEKEIERRLKSFSENLEGLGRYALDDADSQLDFGREFVAENLPKAERGEDFNILTRDVLVRIQNAIDQAAVFLPEDDQGLAASRAGLGELEKDAAVLREKRVEKIRMLPEKFSGPDGDDIRAAALAAVGSGHPGAQVLRTAIVSPSWREDWRFEEGADRVLRLTASRQVNIQAAAKKEDGVFLLTIGVYSRKNPDWTWGPMKGYVMFSDRMLEENVEK
;
A
#
# COMPACT_ATOMS: atom_id res chain seq x y z
N MET A 1 -22.02 45.57 10.82
CA MET A 1 -22.66 45.03 12.05
C MET A 1 -21.75 43.91 12.54
N LYS A 2 -20.81 44.22 13.45
CA LYS A 2 -20.89 44.00 14.91
C LYS A 2 -21.13 42.54 15.32
N ASN A 3 -20.01 41.86 15.56
CA ASN A 3 -19.63 41.12 16.77
C ASN A 3 -20.62 40.08 17.34
N ILE A 4 -20.22 38.80 17.24
CA ILE A 4 -20.13 37.93 18.42
C ILE A 4 -18.77 37.22 18.36
N ALA A 5 -17.84 37.74 19.15
CA ALA A 5 -16.67 37.04 19.64
C ALA A 5 -16.81 37.00 21.16
N ALA A 6 -16.62 35.83 21.78
CA ALA A 6 -15.91 35.64 23.05
C ALA A 6 -16.24 34.26 23.65
N VAL A 7 -15.29 33.33 23.51
CA VAL A 7 -14.83 32.54 24.65
C VAL A 7 -13.33 32.83 24.78
N LEU A 8 -12.98 33.32 25.97
CA LEU A 8 -11.69 33.87 26.44
C LEU A 8 -10.68 32.72 26.65
N ILE A 9 -9.41 32.85 26.23
CA ILE A 9 -8.29 33.58 26.86
C ILE A 9 -7.95 33.06 28.28
N LEU A 10 -6.86 32.30 28.34
CA LEU A 10 -5.85 32.12 29.41
C LEU A 10 -4.80 31.19 28.76
N ILE A 11 -3.53 31.53 28.49
CA ILE A 11 -2.56 32.46 29.08
C ILE A 11 -1.57 32.84 27.97
N GLY A 12 -1.27 34.13 27.83
CA GLY A 12 -0.13 34.62 27.05
C GLY A 12 1.15 34.71 27.90
N LEU A 13 2.26 34.91 27.17
CA LEU A 13 3.62 35.22 27.61
C LEU A 13 4.44 34.06 28.22
N PHE A 14 5.30 33.48 27.37
CA PHE A 14 6.75 33.62 27.58
C PHE A 14 7.47 33.58 26.22
N PHE A 15 8.25 34.63 25.98
CA PHE A 15 9.26 34.75 24.93
C PHE A 15 10.21 33.53 24.93
N ALA A 16 10.44 32.94 23.75
CA ALA A 16 11.77 32.78 23.18
C ALA A 16 11.61 32.39 21.70
N LEU A 17 12.09 33.25 20.80
CA LEU A 17 12.47 32.83 19.46
C LEU A 17 13.54 31.73 19.61
N SER A 18 13.15 30.47 19.49
CA SER A 18 14.08 29.39 19.15
C SER A 18 14.26 29.44 17.64
N ILE A 19 15.27 30.20 17.21
CA ILE A 19 15.90 29.99 15.91
C ILE A 19 16.27 28.51 15.86
N PRO A 20 15.83 27.72 14.87
CA PRO A 20 16.32 26.36 14.72
C PRO A 20 17.83 26.46 14.49
N GLY A 21 18.62 26.09 15.49
CA GLY A 21 20.05 25.86 15.29
C GLY A 21 20.19 24.68 14.33
N ASP A 22 20.95 24.85 13.26
CA ASP A 22 21.18 23.78 12.30
C ASP A 22 21.64 22.51 13.04
N ALA A 23 21.06 21.36 12.72
CA ALA A 23 21.42 20.08 13.36
C ALA A 23 22.92 19.74 13.21
N ALA A 24 23.61 20.40 12.27
CA ALA A 24 25.06 20.38 12.10
C ALA A 24 25.80 21.05 13.27
N ASP A 25 25.31 22.19 13.78
CA ASP A 25 25.92 22.93 14.89
C ASP A 25 25.81 22.17 16.21
N VAL A 26 24.67 21.53 16.50
CA VAL A 26 24.50 20.73 17.73
C VAL A 26 25.47 19.56 17.77
N LYS A 27 25.68 18.88 16.63
CA LYS A 27 26.61 17.76 16.53
C LYS A 27 28.05 18.22 16.70
N GLU A 28 28.41 19.38 16.18
CA GLU A 28 29.74 19.97 16.38
C GLU A 28 29.97 20.39 17.83
N LEU A 29 29.01 21.07 18.47
CA LEU A 29 29.09 21.45 19.88
C LEU A 29 29.25 20.23 20.81
N VAL A 30 28.52 19.13 20.55
CA VAL A 30 28.67 17.87 21.30
C VAL A 30 30.06 17.25 21.09
N ARG A 31 30.61 17.33 19.87
CA ARG A 31 31.95 16.83 19.55
C ARG A 31 33.05 17.64 20.26
N GLU A 32 32.93 18.97 20.27
CA GLU A 32 33.85 19.86 20.98
C GLU A 32 33.81 19.63 22.49
N ALA A 33 32.60 19.58 23.08
CA ALA A 33 32.41 19.29 24.50
C ALA A 33 33.04 17.95 24.90
N ASN A 34 32.93 16.92 24.06
CA ASN A 34 33.53 15.60 24.33
C ASN A 34 35.06 15.63 24.23
N THR A 35 35.62 16.46 23.35
CA THR A 35 37.07 16.64 23.22
C THR A 35 37.63 17.36 24.46
N LEU A 36 36.95 18.43 24.91
CA LEU A 36 37.29 19.15 26.14
C LEU A 36 37.15 18.24 27.37
N PHE A 37 36.09 17.44 27.46
CA PHE A 37 35.89 16.46 28.52
C PHE A 37 37.07 15.47 28.61
N ARG A 38 37.51 14.91 27.49
CA ARG A 38 38.67 13.99 27.46
C ARG A 38 39.97 14.67 27.87
N SER A 39 40.16 15.93 27.48
CA SER A 39 41.33 16.71 27.90
C SER A 39 41.30 16.98 29.41
N ALA A 40 40.14 17.37 29.95
CA ALA A 40 39.96 17.60 31.38
C ALA A 40 40.18 16.32 32.20
N ASP A 41 39.70 15.17 31.71
CA ASP A 41 39.90 13.87 32.37
C ASP A 41 41.39 13.48 32.39
N LYS A 42 42.10 13.70 31.27
CA LYS A 42 43.56 13.49 31.18
C LYS A 42 44.33 14.41 32.13
N ASP A 43 43.97 15.69 32.20
CA ASP A 43 44.61 16.65 33.12
C ASP A 43 44.30 16.33 34.58
N PHE A 44 43.10 15.85 34.89
CA PHE A 44 42.73 15.37 36.22
C PHE A 44 43.52 14.13 36.64
N MET A 45 43.71 13.16 35.74
CA MET A 45 44.51 11.95 36.00
C MET A 45 46.00 12.27 36.15
N SER A 46 46.51 13.25 35.41
CA SER A 46 47.90 13.71 35.51
C SER A 46 48.16 14.70 36.66
N GLY A 47 47.14 15.03 37.45
CA GLY A 47 47.27 15.88 38.65
C GLY A 47 47.30 17.38 38.38
N LYS A 48 47.05 17.83 37.14
CA LYS A 48 46.95 19.24 36.75
C LYS A 48 45.56 19.79 37.06
N LEU A 49 45.23 19.86 38.34
CA LEU A 49 43.85 20.09 38.80
C LEU A 49 43.25 21.44 38.37
N ASP A 50 44.07 22.50 38.27
CA ASP A 50 43.61 23.82 37.84
C ASP A 50 43.27 23.86 36.34
N ASN A 51 44.13 23.27 35.49
CA ASN A 51 43.86 23.12 34.06
C ASN A 51 42.66 22.19 33.80
N ALA A 52 42.55 21.11 34.57
CA ALA A 52 41.41 20.20 34.50
C ALA A 52 40.10 20.92 34.86
N TRP A 53 40.14 21.80 35.86
CA TRP A 53 38.98 22.61 36.25
C TRP A 53 38.60 23.62 35.17
N GLU A 54 39.56 24.37 34.63
CA GLU A 54 39.25 25.32 33.56
C GLU A 54 38.65 24.62 32.33
N THR A 55 39.23 23.47 31.95
CA THR A 55 38.79 22.72 30.78
C THR A 55 37.43 22.05 30.97
N VAL A 56 37.12 21.57 32.19
CA VAL A 56 35.80 20.98 32.48
C VAL A 56 34.70 22.05 32.50
N GLN A 57 35.00 23.29 32.91
CA GLN A 57 34.04 24.40 32.82
C GLN A 57 33.76 24.79 31.36
N LYS A 58 34.78 24.86 30.50
CA LYS A 58 34.58 25.06 29.04
C LYS A 58 33.74 23.94 28.42
N ALA A 59 33.92 22.69 28.87
CA ALA A 59 33.07 21.57 28.45
C ALA A 59 31.61 21.73 28.90
N LYS A 60 31.36 22.28 30.11
CA LYS A 60 30.02 22.61 30.60
C LYS A 60 29.35 23.71 29.79
N GLU A 61 30.09 24.75 29.42
CA GLU A 61 29.57 25.83 28.58
C GLU A 61 29.12 25.29 27.22
N LYS A 62 29.98 24.52 26.55
CA LYS A 62 29.67 23.92 25.23
C LYS A 62 28.51 22.95 25.25
N ILE A 63 28.34 22.16 26.31
CA ILE A 63 27.17 21.29 26.43
C ILE A 63 25.89 22.06 26.79
N GLY A 64 26.01 23.20 27.49
CA GLY A 64 24.90 24.14 27.72
C GLY A 64 24.42 24.82 26.44
N GLU A 65 25.35 25.24 25.57
CA GLU A 65 25.04 25.75 24.22
C GLU A 65 24.30 24.68 23.39
N ALA A 66 24.80 23.45 23.37
CA ALA A 66 24.17 22.33 22.66
C ALA A 66 22.75 22.03 23.17
N LYS A 67 22.51 22.12 24.49
CA LYS A 67 21.19 21.92 25.10
C LYS A 67 20.22 23.07 24.86
N THR A 68 20.72 24.29 24.68
CA THR A 68 19.90 25.44 24.32
C THR A 68 19.41 25.33 22.88
N ALA A 69 20.26 24.80 22.00
CA ALA A 69 19.92 24.55 20.60
C ALA A 69 19.02 23.30 20.40
N ASP A 70 19.27 22.20 21.11
CA ASP A 70 18.40 21.00 21.12
C ASP A 70 18.30 20.38 22.53
N PRO A 71 17.24 20.73 23.29
CA PRO A 71 17.05 20.22 24.65
C PRO A 71 16.82 18.71 24.76
N LYS A 72 16.45 18.03 23.67
CA LYS A 72 16.09 16.59 23.67
C LYS A 72 17.22 15.70 23.12
N ASN A 73 18.38 16.25 22.83
CA ASN A 73 19.50 15.50 22.30
C ASN A 73 20.06 14.50 23.33
N SER A 74 19.89 13.20 23.07
CA SER A 74 20.31 12.13 23.98
C SER A 74 21.82 12.08 24.23
N GLN A 75 22.64 12.48 23.24
CA GLN A 75 24.09 12.53 23.37
C GLN A 75 24.52 13.69 24.26
N ALA A 76 23.89 14.87 24.10
CA ALA A 76 24.18 16.02 24.95
C ALA A 76 23.84 15.76 26.43
N LEU A 77 22.67 15.18 26.70
CA LEU A 77 22.23 14.82 28.06
C LEU A 77 23.11 13.76 28.72
N SER A 78 23.59 12.78 27.95
CA SER A 78 24.51 11.75 28.46
C SER A 78 25.90 12.33 28.77
N LEU A 79 26.39 13.23 27.90
CA LEU A 79 27.70 13.85 28.07
C LEU A 79 27.73 14.87 29.22
N GLU A 80 26.66 15.64 29.42
CA GLU A 80 26.51 16.56 30.55
C GLU A 80 26.69 15.84 31.90
N LYS A 81 25.98 14.71 32.11
CA LYS A 81 26.10 13.91 33.34
C LYS A 81 27.55 13.50 33.61
N ARG A 82 28.31 13.16 32.57
CA ARG A 82 29.73 12.77 32.69
C ARG A 82 30.62 13.96 33.02
N ILE A 83 30.39 15.11 32.37
CA ILE A 83 31.09 16.37 32.65
C ILE A 83 30.84 16.82 34.10
N ASP A 84 29.60 16.74 34.59
CA ASP A 84 29.25 17.09 35.97
C ASP A 84 29.90 16.17 37.01
N GLN A 85 29.93 14.86 36.74
CA GLN A 85 30.64 13.90 37.59
C GLN A 85 32.14 14.18 37.67
N LEU A 86 32.77 14.51 36.52
CA LEU A 86 34.19 14.86 36.48
C LEU A 86 34.45 16.19 37.20
N ALA A 87 33.62 17.21 36.99
CA ALA A 87 33.72 18.48 37.69
C ALA A 87 33.61 18.31 39.21
N GLY A 88 32.65 17.52 39.70
CA GLY A 88 32.52 17.22 41.14
C GLY A 88 33.71 16.44 41.72
N LYS A 89 34.37 15.59 40.93
CA LYS A 89 35.62 14.92 41.34
C LYS A 89 36.80 15.90 41.39
N ILE A 90 36.93 16.77 40.39
CA ILE A 90 37.97 17.81 40.35
C ILE A 90 37.80 18.78 41.52
N GLU A 91 36.59 19.24 41.80
CA GLU A 91 36.27 20.15 42.89
C GLU A 91 36.60 19.54 44.26
N LYS A 92 36.16 18.30 44.52
CA LYS A 92 36.51 17.58 45.76
C LYS A 92 38.02 17.43 45.94
N ARG A 93 38.76 17.20 44.85
CA ARG A 93 40.22 17.01 44.89
C ARG A 93 40.99 18.33 45.00
N ARG A 94 40.47 19.43 44.45
CA ARG A 94 40.98 20.80 44.64
C ARG A 94 40.70 21.31 46.06
N ALA A 95 39.52 21.04 46.60
CA ALA A 95 39.19 21.34 47.99
C ALA A 95 40.04 20.52 48.98
N GLY A 96 40.33 19.25 48.64
CA GLY A 96 41.18 18.36 49.44
C GLY A 96 42.68 18.58 49.32
N SER A 97 43.18 19.46 48.43
CA SER A 97 44.63 19.71 48.27
C SER A 97 45.17 20.80 49.21
N SER A 98 44.41 21.17 50.24
CA SER A 98 44.86 22.04 51.34
C SER A 98 44.74 21.29 52.68
N GLY A 99 45.68 20.38 52.95
CA GLY A 99 45.69 19.65 54.22
C GLY A 99 46.70 18.51 54.28
N SER A 100 47.85 18.81 54.89
CA SER A 100 48.77 17.95 55.66
C SER A 100 48.21 16.56 56.02
N GLY A 101 48.91 15.43 55.95
CA GLY A 101 50.34 15.18 56.17
C GLY A 101 50.48 14.02 57.17
N SER A 102 51.17 12.96 56.73
CA SER A 102 51.90 11.94 57.52
C SER A 102 51.15 10.91 58.41
N PRO A 103 51.83 9.76 58.69
CA PRO A 103 51.19 8.45 58.83
C PRO A 103 51.31 7.84 60.23
N SER A 104 50.74 6.63 60.37
CA SER A 104 51.13 5.54 61.27
C SER A 104 50.08 5.16 62.33
N SER A 105 49.62 3.92 62.28
CA SER A 105 49.70 3.02 63.44
C SER A 105 49.35 1.58 63.04
N LYS A 106 50.25 0.69 63.46
CA LYS A 106 50.16 -0.77 63.39
C LYS A 106 49.24 -1.23 64.54
N PRO A 107 48.23 -2.10 64.33
CA PRO A 107 47.50 -2.67 65.46
C PRO A 107 48.17 -3.95 65.98
N SER A 108 48.25 -3.97 67.31
CA SER A 108 48.70 -5.07 68.16
C SER A 108 47.70 -6.24 68.17
N GLN A 109 48.25 -7.44 68.31
CA GLN A 109 47.56 -8.72 68.50
C GLN A 109 47.09 -8.91 69.97
N PRO A 110 45.97 -9.61 70.23
CA PRO A 110 45.69 -10.21 71.54
C PRO A 110 45.92 -11.74 71.58
N ALA A 111 45.80 -12.27 72.80
CA ALA A 111 46.47 -13.44 73.36
C ALA A 111 45.87 -14.83 73.04
N SER A 112 46.79 -15.81 73.02
CA SER A 112 46.73 -17.23 73.43
C SER A 112 45.39 -18.00 73.40
N GLY A 113 45.26 -18.82 72.35
CA GLY A 113 44.66 -20.15 72.37
C GLY A 113 45.65 -21.13 71.72
N GLU A 114 45.57 -22.42 72.07
CA GLU A 114 46.44 -23.51 71.61
C GLU A 114 46.69 -23.43 70.09
N LYS A 115 47.97 -23.34 69.68
CA LYS A 115 48.32 -23.08 68.28
C LYS A 115 47.87 -24.28 67.42
N PRO A 116 47.01 -24.07 66.41
CA PRO A 116 46.63 -25.13 65.50
C PRO A 116 47.87 -25.63 64.72
N LYS A 117 47.87 -26.93 64.40
CA LYS A 117 48.95 -27.61 63.68
C LYS A 117 49.20 -26.89 62.36
N ARG A 118 50.42 -26.40 62.16
CA ARG A 118 50.77 -25.58 60.98
C ARG A 118 50.52 -26.38 59.69
N LEU A 119 49.71 -25.82 58.79
CA LEU A 119 49.41 -26.43 57.49
C LEU A 119 50.71 -26.68 56.69
N PRO A 120 50.84 -27.84 56.03
CA PRO A 120 51.90 -28.10 55.05
C PRO A 120 51.90 -27.02 53.95
N ALA A 121 53.08 -26.69 53.41
CA ALA A 121 53.22 -25.61 52.42
C ALA A 121 52.36 -25.81 51.16
N THR A 122 52.18 -27.07 50.74
CA THR A 122 51.29 -27.48 49.65
C THR A 122 49.81 -27.26 49.99
N ALA A 123 49.36 -27.70 51.18
CA ALA A 123 48.01 -27.43 51.68
C ALA A 123 47.73 -25.91 51.80
N GLY A 124 48.70 -25.14 52.30
CA GLY A 124 48.60 -23.68 52.36
C GLY A 124 48.52 -23.01 50.98
N ARG A 125 49.18 -23.58 49.96
CA ARG A 125 49.07 -23.10 48.57
C ARG A 125 47.69 -23.37 47.99
N TYR A 126 47.16 -24.59 48.14
CA TYR A 126 45.79 -24.90 47.71
C TYR A 126 44.79 -23.98 48.38
N LEU A 127 44.93 -23.77 49.69
CA LEU A 127 44.08 -22.86 50.46
C LEU A 127 44.12 -21.40 49.96
N MET A 128 45.30 -20.92 49.56
CA MET A 128 45.50 -19.59 49.00
C MET A 128 44.87 -19.46 47.61
N GLU A 129 45.01 -20.48 46.76
CA GLU A 129 44.42 -20.50 45.42
C GLU A 129 42.88 -20.61 45.49
N THR A 130 42.34 -21.39 46.44
CA THR A 130 40.92 -21.38 46.79
C THR A 130 40.46 -19.98 47.21
N ASP A 131 41.17 -19.29 48.10
CA ASP A 131 40.78 -17.94 48.55
C ASP A 131 40.75 -16.92 47.41
N ARG A 132 41.71 -17.00 46.48
CA ARG A 132 41.76 -16.13 45.30
C ARG A 132 40.59 -16.38 44.36
N ALA A 133 40.23 -17.64 44.13
CA ALA A 133 39.09 -18.01 43.31
C ALA A 133 37.75 -17.61 43.97
N LEU A 134 37.59 -17.86 45.28
CA LEU A 134 36.42 -17.42 46.04
C LEU A 134 36.24 -15.90 46.02
N LYS A 135 37.32 -15.12 46.19
CA LYS A 135 37.25 -13.65 46.07
C LYS A 135 36.75 -13.19 44.70
N LYS A 136 37.13 -13.89 43.62
CA LYS A 136 36.64 -13.57 42.28
C LYS A 136 35.16 -13.89 42.14
N ALA A 137 34.72 -15.05 42.61
CA ALA A 137 33.31 -15.44 42.58
C ALA A 137 32.45 -14.50 43.45
N GLU A 138 32.89 -14.15 44.65
CA GLU A 138 32.21 -13.21 45.55
C GLU A 138 32.13 -11.79 45.00
N MET A 139 33.16 -11.32 44.28
CA MET A 139 33.08 -10.03 43.58
C MET A 139 31.99 -10.04 42.50
N LEU A 140 31.81 -11.15 41.78
CA LEU A 140 30.74 -11.29 40.79
C LEU A 140 29.36 -11.32 41.43
N LEU A 141 29.24 -11.96 42.60
CA LEU A 141 28.03 -12.02 43.42
C LEU A 141 27.79 -10.76 44.28
N GLY A 142 28.65 -9.74 44.14
CA GLY A 142 28.61 -8.51 44.92
C GLY A 142 27.47 -7.55 44.55
N PRO A 143 27.52 -6.29 45.02
CA PRO A 143 26.42 -5.32 44.92
C PRO A 143 26.02 -4.95 43.48
N ASP A 144 26.88 -5.22 42.48
CA ASP A 144 26.60 -4.99 41.07
C ASP A 144 26.01 -6.22 40.35
N ARG A 145 25.69 -7.31 41.06
CA ARG A 145 25.14 -8.53 40.46
C ARG A 145 23.86 -8.28 39.66
N GLU A 146 22.99 -7.40 40.15
CA GLU A 146 21.69 -7.07 39.53
C GLU A 146 21.83 -6.30 38.22
N LYS A 147 23.01 -5.71 37.95
CA LYS A 147 23.30 -4.99 36.70
C LYS A 147 23.83 -5.92 35.61
N GLN A 148 24.10 -7.18 35.94
CA GLN A 148 24.63 -8.17 35.01
C GLN A 148 23.48 -9.03 34.46
N ASP A 149 23.64 -9.44 33.21
CA ASP A 149 22.75 -10.43 32.58
C ASP A 149 22.78 -11.74 33.40
N PRO A 150 21.63 -12.19 33.96
CA PRO A 150 21.56 -13.38 34.80
C PRO A 150 22.13 -14.63 34.15
N ALA A 151 21.93 -14.80 32.84
CA ALA A 151 22.42 -15.97 32.09
C ALA A 151 23.95 -15.96 31.93
N ARG A 152 24.55 -14.78 31.79
CA ARG A 152 26.02 -14.63 31.73
C ARG A 152 26.65 -14.64 33.12
N LEU A 153 25.92 -14.19 34.14
CA LEU A 153 26.41 -14.14 35.51
C LEU A 153 26.61 -15.56 36.05
N SER A 154 25.68 -16.48 35.85
CA SER A 154 25.81 -17.89 36.28
C SER A 154 27.06 -18.54 35.68
N LEU A 155 27.26 -18.43 34.37
CA LEU A 155 28.44 -18.92 33.65
C LEU A 155 29.76 -18.35 34.22
N ARG A 156 29.82 -17.04 34.45
CA ARG A 156 31.04 -16.38 34.98
C ARG A 156 31.32 -16.75 36.44
N VAL A 157 30.29 -16.93 37.26
CA VAL A 157 30.44 -17.38 38.66
C VAL A 157 30.90 -18.84 38.69
N ARG A 158 30.35 -19.70 37.82
CA ARG A 158 30.81 -21.09 37.62
C ARG A 158 32.30 -21.14 37.26
N GLU A 159 32.72 -20.41 36.23
CA GLU A 159 34.14 -20.32 35.84
C GLU A 159 35.05 -19.79 36.98
N ALA A 160 34.55 -18.84 37.78
CA ALA A 160 35.32 -18.26 38.87
C ALA A 160 35.44 -19.19 40.10
N VAL A 161 34.44 -20.02 40.37
CA VAL A 161 34.41 -20.92 41.54
C VAL A 161 35.03 -22.29 41.26
N THR A 162 35.06 -22.78 40.02
CA THR A 162 35.66 -24.08 39.67
C THR A 162 37.08 -24.27 40.21
N PRO A 163 38.02 -23.29 40.12
CA PRO A 163 39.35 -23.46 40.72
C PRO A 163 39.32 -23.52 42.26
N ALA A 164 38.31 -22.95 42.92
CA ALA A 164 38.14 -23.07 44.36
C ALA A 164 37.66 -24.47 44.76
N GLU A 165 36.70 -25.02 44.02
CA GLU A 165 36.20 -26.40 44.18
C GLU A 165 37.34 -27.41 44.00
N GLU A 166 38.10 -27.32 42.91
CA GLU A 166 39.21 -28.22 42.60
C GLU A 166 40.32 -28.17 43.65
N ASN A 167 40.74 -26.97 44.07
CA ASN A 167 41.81 -26.80 45.05
C ASN A 167 41.39 -27.21 46.46
N MET A 168 40.13 -26.95 46.84
CA MET A 168 39.58 -27.41 48.12
C MET A 168 39.46 -28.95 48.13
N GLY A 169 39.01 -29.56 47.02
CA GLY A 169 38.97 -31.00 46.85
C GLY A 169 40.35 -31.66 46.95
N LYS A 170 41.36 -31.10 46.27
CA LYS A 170 42.77 -31.57 46.38
C LYS A 170 43.32 -31.45 47.80
N LEU A 171 43.04 -30.34 48.49
CA LEU A 171 43.44 -30.14 49.88
C LEU A 171 42.85 -31.22 50.80
N LEU A 172 41.55 -31.48 50.70
CA LEU A 172 40.87 -32.45 51.55
C LEU A 172 41.25 -33.91 51.23
N ALA A 173 41.57 -34.20 49.96
CA ALA A 173 42.01 -35.52 49.53
C ALA A 173 43.46 -35.84 49.96
N GLU A 174 44.38 -34.89 49.80
CA GLU A 174 45.79 -35.07 50.15
C GLU A 174 46.07 -34.85 51.66
N PHE A 175 45.24 -34.04 52.34
CA PHE A 175 45.42 -33.65 53.74
C PHE A 175 44.13 -33.78 54.58
N PRO A 176 43.54 -34.99 54.70
CA PRO A 176 42.25 -35.18 55.37
C PRO A 176 42.25 -34.77 56.86
N ASP A 177 43.38 -34.91 57.55
CA ASP A 177 43.55 -34.51 58.96
C ASP A 177 43.37 -33.00 59.20
N PHE A 178 43.36 -32.19 58.14
CA PHE A 178 43.21 -30.73 58.20
C PHE A 178 41.80 -30.26 57.78
N ALA A 179 40.85 -31.18 57.56
CA ALA A 179 39.48 -30.85 57.17
C ALA A 179 38.78 -29.88 58.13
N ASP A 180 39.07 -29.99 59.43
CA ASP A 180 38.52 -29.14 60.48
C ASP A 180 39.52 -28.08 60.99
N HIS A 181 40.57 -27.81 60.20
CA HIS A 181 41.54 -26.78 60.52
C HIS A 181 40.86 -25.39 60.49
N PRO A 182 41.14 -24.49 61.45
CA PRO A 182 40.49 -23.18 61.55
C PRO A 182 40.67 -22.28 60.31
N ASP A 183 41.70 -22.53 59.48
CA ASP A 183 41.90 -21.81 58.21
C ASP A 183 41.16 -22.44 57.01
N VAL A 184 40.76 -23.72 57.12
CA VAL A 184 40.07 -24.50 56.08
C VAL A 184 38.56 -24.34 56.21
N THR A 185 38.02 -24.46 57.42
CA THR A 185 36.57 -24.41 57.69
C THR A 185 35.89 -23.15 57.13
N PRO A 186 36.39 -21.91 57.35
CA PRO A 186 35.73 -20.71 56.83
C PRO A 186 35.73 -20.62 55.29
N LYS A 187 36.73 -21.22 54.63
CA LYS A 187 36.81 -21.25 53.16
C LYS A 187 35.89 -22.31 52.57
N ARG A 188 35.71 -23.43 53.27
CA ARG A 188 34.72 -24.46 52.94
C ARG A 188 33.30 -23.89 53.03
N GLU A 189 32.98 -23.18 54.10
CA GLU A 189 31.68 -22.51 54.27
C GLU A 189 31.43 -21.43 53.19
N ARG A 190 32.45 -20.62 52.86
CA ARG A 190 32.36 -19.66 51.76
C ARG A 190 32.15 -20.33 50.40
N LEU A 191 32.85 -21.44 50.14
CA LEU A 191 32.67 -22.22 48.93
C LEU A 191 31.24 -22.76 48.83
N GLU A 192 30.72 -23.36 49.90
CA GLU A 192 29.35 -23.86 49.97
C GLU A 192 28.31 -22.75 49.74
N ALA A 193 28.52 -21.58 50.34
CA ALA A 193 27.66 -20.42 50.14
C ALA A 193 27.67 -19.93 48.67
N VAL A 194 28.84 -19.85 48.04
CA VAL A 194 28.97 -19.47 46.63
C VAL A 194 28.33 -20.51 45.70
N MET A 195 28.50 -21.81 45.98
CA MET A 195 27.87 -22.87 45.18
C MET A 195 26.34 -22.82 45.28
N LYS A 196 25.78 -22.56 46.47
CA LYS A 196 24.34 -22.42 46.66
C LYS A 196 23.74 -21.23 45.91
N GLU A 197 24.43 -20.09 45.92
CA GLU A 197 24.04 -18.92 45.10
C GLU A 197 24.14 -19.24 43.61
N LEU A 198 25.17 -19.98 43.19
CA LEU A 198 25.35 -20.39 41.81
C LEU A 198 24.26 -21.35 41.31
N GLU A 199 23.85 -22.34 42.11
CA GLU A 199 22.69 -23.20 41.80
C GLU A 199 21.40 -22.36 41.62
N THR A 200 21.22 -21.34 42.45
CA THR A 200 20.07 -20.42 42.34
C THR A 200 20.13 -19.62 41.04
N LEU A 201 21.31 -19.11 40.67
CA LEU A 201 21.53 -18.39 39.42
C LEU A 201 21.32 -19.29 38.20
N GLU A 202 21.85 -20.51 38.20
CA GLU A 202 21.68 -21.50 37.12
C GLU A 202 20.21 -21.91 36.96
N GLY A 203 19.49 -22.12 38.06
CA GLY A 203 18.05 -22.37 38.04
C GLY A 203 17.25 -21.22 37.42
N SER A 204 17.57 -19.97 37.81
CA SER A 204 16.94 -18.78 37.24
C SER A 204 17.25 -18.56 35.75
N ALA A 205 18.50 -18.83 35.33
CA ALA A 205 18.92 -18.73 33.94
C ALA A 205 18.24 -19.79 33.06
N SER A 206 18.14 -21.04 33.56
CA SER A 206 17.43 -22.11 32.87
C SER A 206 15.93 -21.83 32.75
N ALA A 207 15.29 -21.28 33.79
CA ALA A 207 13.89 -20.87 33.74
C ALA A 207 13.67 -19.75 32.72
N SER A 208 14.52 -18.72 32.72
CA SER A 208 14.45 -17.62 31.75
C SER A 208 14.68 -18.08 30.30
N ALA A 209 15.61 -19.02 30.08
CA ALA A 209 15.81 -19.61 28.76
C ALA A 209 14.58 -20.41 28.29
N ALA A 210 13.99 -21.23 29.18
CA ALA A 210 12.77 -21.98 28.88
C ALA A 210 11.57 -21.06 28.60
N GLU A 211 11.43 -19.96 29.34
CA GLU A 211 10.42 -18.93 29.09
C GLU A 211 10.64 -18.23 27.74
N ALA A 212 11.88 -17.91 27.38
CA ALA A 212 12.21 -17.32 26.09
C ALA A 212 11.91 -18.27 24.92
N ASP A 213 12.25 -19.56 25.06
CA ASP A 213 11.93 -20.58 24.07
C ASP A 213 10.41 -20.80 23.96
N ALA A 214 9.69 -20.81 25.08
CA ALA A 214 8.24 -20.90 25.10
C ALA A 214 7.57 -19.67 24.46
N ALA A 215 8.08 -18.47 24.73
CA ALA A 215 7.61 -17.23 24.11
C ALA A 215 7.87 -17.24 22.59
N LYS A 216 9.05 -17.69 22.16
CA LYS A 216 9.39 -17.86 20.74
C LYS A 216 8.45 -18.87 20.06
N ALA A 217 8.25 -20.04 20.66
CA ALA A 217 7.34 -21.07 20.14
C ALA A 217 5.88 -20.57 20.08
N ALA A 218 5.44 -19.79 21.07
CA ALA A 218 4.12 -19.17 21.08
C ALA A 218 3.96 -18.15 19.94
N ARG A 219 4.94 -17.26 19.74
CA ARG A 219 4.96 -16.30 18.62
C ARG A 219 4.96 -16.99 17.26
N GLU A 220 5.77 -18.05 17.10
CA GLU A 220 5.81 -18.86 15.88
C GLU A 220 4.47 -19.57 15.62
N ALA A 221 3.84 -20.12 16.67
CA ALA A 221 2.56 -20.79 16.56
C ALA A 221 1.41 -19.82 16.24
N GLU A 222 1.37 -18.65 16.88
CA GLU A 222 0.40 -17.60 16.58
C GLU A 222 0.59 -17.07 15.14
N SER A 223 1.83 -16.73 14.77
CA SER A 223 2.13 -16.27 13.42
C SER A 223 1.83 -17.33 12.37
N GLY A 224 2.09 -18.61 12.66
CA GLY A 224 1.79 -19.72 11.77
C GLY A 224 0.31 -19.90 11.48
N LYS A 225 -0.60 -19.54 12.41
CA LYS A 225 -2.05 -19.53 12.16
C LYS A 225 -2.41 -18.48 11.11
N TRP A 226 -1.87 -17.27 11.23
CA TRP A 226 -2.14 -16.17 10.32
C TRP A 226 -1.46 -16.34 8.96
N LEU A 227 -0.24 -16.88 8.93
CA LEU A 227 0.44 -17.23 7.69
C LEU A 227 -0.39 -18.21 6.85
N LYS A 228 -1.06 -19.21 7.44
CA LYS A 228 -1.95 -20.11 6.69
C LYS A 228 -3.13 -19.41 6.03
N ILE A 229 -3.58 -18.28 6.58
CA ILE A 229 -4.74 -17.52 6.10
C ILE A 229 -4.30 -16.50 5.05
N LEU A 230 -3.25 -15.73 5.34
CA LEU A 230 -2.85 -14.58 4.52
C LEU A 230 -1.93 -14.95 3.36
N ARG A 231 -1.06 -15.93 3.55
CA ARG A 231 -0.02 -16.29 2.57
C ARG A 231 -0.53 -16.80 1.22
N PRO A 232 -1.69 -17.51 1.14
CA PRO A 232 -2.32 -17.84 -0.12
C PRO A 232 -2.48 -16.65 -1.09
N PHE A 233 -2.60 -15.42 -0.58
CA PHE A 233 -2.86 -14.24 -1.41
C PHE A 233 -1.61 -13.62 -2.08
N VAL A 234 -0.40 -13.98 -1.65
CA VAL A 234 0.86 -13.29 -2.03
C VAL A 234 1.87 -14.20 -2.72
N ALA A 235 1.44 -14.96 -3.75
CA ALA A 235 2.23 -16.05 -4.31
C ALA A 235 3.57 -15.68 -4.98
N SER A 236 4.23 -16.73 -5.49
CA SER A 236 5.66 -17.01 -5.44
C SER A 236 6.62 -16.04 -6.12
N LYS A 237 6.19 -15.02 -6.88
CA LYS A 237 7.14 -14.17 -7.65
C LYS A 237 7.90 -13.13 -6.83
N THR A 238 7.60 -12.99 -5.55
CA THR A 238 8.47 -12.28 -4.60
C THR A 238 9.60 -13.19 -4.15
N ASN A 239 10.70 -12.68 -3.58
CA ASN A 239 11.86 -13.45 -3.07
C ASN A 239 11.54 -14.41 -1.90
N MET A 240 10.39 -15.07 -1.94
CA MET A 240 9.77 -15.91 -0.92
C MET A 240 9.23 -17.23 -1.54
N GLU A 241 9.75 -17.67 -2.69
CA GLU A 241 9.24 -18.84 -3.42
C GLU A 241 9.28 -20.13 -2.57
N ASP A 242 10.23 -20.21 -1.63
CA ASP A 242 10.47 -21.39 -0.77
C ASP A 242 9.62 -21.43 0.51
N ALA A 243 8.75 -20.45 0.73
CA ALA A 243 8.03 -20.31 1.99
C ALA A 243 6.63 -20.99 1.94
N PRO A 244 6.14 -21.53 3.08
CA PRO A 244 4.99 -22.45 3.10
C PRO A 244 3.65 -21.78 2.73
N PHE A 245 2.60 -22.58 2.50
CA PHE A 245 1.19 -22.15 2.34
C PHE A 245 0.85 -21.35 1.07
N ILE A 246 1.52 -21.64 -0.04
CA ILE A 246 1.23 -21.03 -1.35
C ILE A 246 -0.03 -21.66 -1.97
N ASP A 247 -0.89 -20.83 -2.55
CA ASP A 247 -2.08 -21.23 -3.30
C ASP A 247 -2.19 -20.38 -4.59
N PRO A 248 -1.81 -20.92 -5.77
CA PRO A 248 -1.86 -20.18 -7.03
C PRO A 248 -3.27 -19.74 -7.44
N GLU A 249 -4.33 -20.41 -6.96
CA GLU A 249 -5.70 -20.05 -7.31
C GLU A 249 -6.20 -18.83 -6.54
N LYS A 250 -5.57 -18.52 -5.41
CA LYS A 250 -5.87 -17.38 -4.54
C LYS A 250 -4.88 -16.24 -4.66
N GLU A 251 -3.89 -16.35 -5.56
CA GLU A 251 -2.91 -15.29 -5.73
C GLU A 251 -3.56 -13.97 -6.16
N MET A 252 -3.22 -12.88 -5.46
CA MET A 252 -3.55 -11.53 -5.89
C MET A 252 -2.68 -11.13 -7.07
N ILE A 253 -3.29 -11.02 -8.25
CA ILE A 253 -2.65 -10.46 -9.45
C ILE A 253 -3.07 -9.00 -9.58
N SER A 254 -2.12 -8.07 -9.39
CA SER A 254 -2.40 -6.63 -9.41
C SER A 254 -2.66 -6.04 -10.81
N TYR A 255 -2.45 -6.79 -11.89
CA TYR A 255 -2.78 -6.32 -13.24
C TYR A 255 -4.29 -6.23 -13.42
N ALA A 256 -4.77 -5.09 -13.91
CA ALA A 256 -6.07 -4.93 -14.53
C ALA A 256 -5.79 -4.18 -15.84
N GLY A 257 -6.25 -4.70 -16.96
CA GLY A 257 -6.10 -4.07 -18.27
C GLY A 257 -7.42 -4.11 -19.02
N PHE A 258 -7.57 -3.28 -20.06
CA PHE A 258 -8.80 -3.28 -20.89
C PHE A 258 -9.00 -4.57 -21.70
N ASP A 259 -7.94 -5.37 -21.86
CA ASP A 259 -7.92 -6.64 -22.59
C ASP A 259 -8.27 -7.86 -21.72
N ILE A 260 -8.60 -7.64 -20.46
CA ILE A 260 -8.97 -8.72 -19.54
C ILE A 260 -10.39 -9.23 -19.80
N GLU A 261 -10.56 -10.54 -19.79
CA GLU A 261 -11.89 -11.16 -19.84
C GLU A 261 -12.70 -10.83 -18.57
N VAL A 262 -14.02 -10.67 -18.73
CA VAL A 262 -14.93 -10.25 -17.64
C VAL A 262 -14.89 -11.21 -16.46
N GLU A 263 -14.87 -12.52 -16.73
CA GLU A 263 -14.80 -13.56 -15.70
C GLU A 263 -13.49 -13.51 -14.92
N GLU A 264 -12.38 -13.21 -15.59
CA GLU A 264 -11.07 -13.10 -14.95
C GLU A 264 -10.96 -11.82 -14.11
N LEU A 265 -11.51 -10.69 -14.57
CA LEU A 265 -11.62 -9.48 -13.77
C LEU A 265 -12.48 -9.69 -12.51
N ALA A 266 -13.64 -10.35 -12.66
CA ALA A 266 -14.51 -10.68 -11.54
C ALA A 266 -13.81 -11.60 -10.53
N LYS A 267 -13.07 -12.60 -11.00
CA LYS A 267 -12.24 -13.47 -10.16
C LYS A 267 -11.20 -12.65 -9.37
N ARG A 268 -10.52 -11.70 -10.02
CA ARG A 268 -9.52 -10.83 -9.34
C ARG A 268 -10.15 -9.95 -8.29
N HIS A 269 -11.29 -9.31 -8.58
CA HIS A 269 -12.05 -8.54 -7.58
C HIS A 269 -12.39 -9.39 -6.36
N ARG A 270 -12.88 -10.61 -6.57
CA ARG A 270 -13.22 -11.54 -5.48
C ARG A 270 -11.99 -11.84 -4.61
N ILE A 271 -10.86 -12.21 -5.23
CA ILE A 271 -9.62 -12.53 -4.51
C ILE A 271 -9.11 -11.32 -3.71
N HIS A 272 -9.11 -10.12 -4.29
CA HIS A 272 -8.69 -8.90 -3.58
C HIS A 272 -9.65 -8.57 -2.43
N GLY A 273 -10.95 -8.80 -2.60
CA GLY A 273 -11.95 -8.65 -1.53
C GLY A 273 -11.73 -9.64 -0.38
N GLU A 274 -11.47 -10.91 -0.69
CA GLU A 274 -11.12 -11.94 0.31
C GLU A 274 -9.84 -11.59 1.07
N ALA A 275 -8.79 -11.14 0.36
CA ALA A 275 -7.53 -10.73 0.96
C ALA A 275 -7.70 -9.51 1.88
N ALA A 276 -8.47 -8.50 1.47
CA ALA A 276 -8.77 -7.32 2.28
C ALA A 276 -9.53 -7.69 3.56
N ALA A 277 -10.51 -8.59 3.47
CA ALA A 277 -11.24 -9.09 4.63
C ALA A 277 -10.32 -9.85 5.60
N ALA A 278 -9.50 -10.77 5.09
CA ALA A 278 -8.54 -11.53 5.90
C ALA A 278 -7.51 -10.62 6.59
N LEU A 279 -7.00 -9.60 5.89
CA LEU A 279 -6.08 -8.62 6.47
C LEU A 279 -6.75 -7.80 7.59
N LEU A 280 -8.02 -7.44 7.42
CA LEU A 280 -8.78 -6.74 8.46
C LEU A 280 -8.99 -7.62 9.70
N GLU A 281 -9.28 -8.91 9.52
CA GLU A 281 -9.38 -9.86 10.63
C GLU A 281 -8.05 -10.03 11.38
N TYR A 282 -6.94 -10.14 10.65
CA TYR A 282 -5.60 -10.17 11.24
C TYR A 282 -5.31 -8.93 12.09
N ARG A 283 -5.59 -7.73 11.56
CA ARG A 283 -5.40 -6.48 12.31
C ARG A 283 -6.28 -6.42 13.56
N LYS A 284 -7.52 -6.91 13.50
CA LYS A 284 -8.42 -7.00 14.66
C LYS A 284 -7.94 -7.98 15.72
N ALA A 285 -7.21 -9.02 15.33
CA ALA A 285 -6.66 -9.99 16.26
C ALA A 285 -5.55 -9.42 17.15
N GLY A 286 -4.93 -8.30 16.75
CA GLY A 286 -4.00 -7.56 17.60
C GLY A 286 -2.68 -8.28 17.88
N VAL A 287 -2.17 -9.06 16.92
CA VAL A 287 -0.88 -9.76 17.03
C VAL A 287 0.24 -8.73 17.25
N THR A 288 0.92 -8.78 18.39
CA THR A 288 1.89 -7.73 18.80
C THR A 288 3.33 -8.01 18.38
N GLU A 289 3.71 -9.29 18.22
CA GLU A 289 5.08 -9.69 17.91
C GLU A 289 5.12 -10.77 16.81
N PRO A 290 4.65 -10.41 15.59
CA PRO A 290 4.66 -11.34 14.46
C PRO A 290 6.08 -11.70 14.05
N VAL A 291 6.27 -12.91 13.53
CA VAL A 291 7.52 -13.28 12.84
C VAL A 291 7.69 -12.42 11.59
N GLU A 292 8.95 -12.24 11.15
CA GLU A 292 9.31 -11.41 10.01
C GLU A 292 8.49 -11.75 8.76
N LEU A 293 8.37 -13.04 8.45
CA LEU A 293 7.61 -13.53 7.30
C LEU A 293 6.14 -13.08 7.29
N LEU A 294 5.50 -13.00 8.46
CA LEU A 294 4.11 -12.53 8.58
C LEU A 294 4.02 -11.01 8.36
N THR A 295 5.00 -10.26 8.88
CA THR A 295 5.12 -8.82 8.65
C THR A 295 5.31 -8.48 7.17
N GLU A 296 6.14 -9.26 6.47
CA GLU A 296 6.34 -9.07 5.03
C GLU A 296 5.09 -9.47 4.22
N THR A 297 4.41 -10.55 4.63
CA THR A 297 3.13 -10.99 4.04
C THR A 297 2.08 -9.89 4.14
N GLU A 298 1.91 -9.29 5.32
CA GLU A 298 0.98 -8.16 5.54
C GLU A 298 1.28 -7.00 4.59
N LYS A 299 2.54 -6.53 4.56
CA LYS A 299 2.96 -5.41 3.71
C LYS A 299 2.74 -5.68 2.23
N GLU A 300 2.99 -6.91 1.79
CA GLU A 300 2.80 -7.29 0.40
C GLU A 300 1.31 -7.33 0.02
N ILE A 301 0.43 -7.82 0.90
CA ILE A 301 -1.04 -7.74 0.68
C ILE A 301 -1.46 -6.28 0.59
N GLU A 302 -1.04 -5.42 1.52
CA GLU A 302 -1.35 -3.98 1.49
C GLU A 302 -0.91 -3.32 0.19
N ARG A 303 0.31 -3.61 -0.24
CA ARG A 303 0.88 -3.09 -1.48
C ARG A 303 0.07 -3.56 -2.69
N ARG A 304 -0.27 -4.86 -2.78
CA ARG A 304 -1.05 -5.42 -3.90
C ARG A 304 -2.48 -4.89 -3.93
N LEU A 305 -3.14 -4.73 -2.77
CA LEU A 305 -4.46 -4.12 -2.66
C LEU A 305 -4.42 -2.68 -3.20
N LYS A 306 -3.45 -1.89 -2.73
CA LYS A 306 -3.26 -0.51 -3.18
C LYS A 306 -3.02 -0.44 -4.69
N SER A 307 -2.05 -1.19 -5.21
CA SER A 307 -1.74 -1.21 -6.64
C SER A 307 -2.91 -1.65 -7.51
N PHE A 308 -3.70 -2.63 -7.06
CA PHE A 308 -4.90 -3.06 -7.78
C PHE A 308 -5.96 -1.94 -7.81
N SER A 309 -6.22 -1.29 -6.67
CA SER A 309 -7.17 -0.17 -6.62
C SER A 309 -6.74 1.01 -7.50
N GLU A 310 -5.45 1.37 -7.48
CA GLU A 310 -4.91 2.45 -8.30
C GLU A 310 -4.97 2.11 -9.81
N ASN A 311 -4.71 0.85 -10.18
CA ASN A 311 -4.85 0.39 -11.57
C ASN A 311 -6.30 0.46 -12.06
N LEU A 312 -7.26 -0.01 -11.25
CA LEU A 312 -8.68 0.07 -11.60
C LEU A 312 -9.12 1.53 -11.74
N GLU A 313 -8.78 2.38 -10.77
CA GLU A 313 -9.11 3.81 -10.86
C GLU A 313 -8.51 4.44 -12.12
N GLY A 314 -7.24 4.17 -12.42
CA GLY A 314 -6.58 4.66 -13.63
C GLY A 314 -7.29 4.26 -14.93
N LEU A 315 -7.72 2.99 -15.05
CA LEU A 315 -8.51 2.52 -16.19
C LEU A 315 -9.87 3.21 -16.26
N GLY A 316 -10.54 3.34 -15.11
CA GLY A 316 -11.82 4.01 -14.99
C GLY A 316 -11.75 5.46 -15.43
N ARG A 317 -10.72 6.20 -14.99
CA ARG A 317 -10.47 7.59 -15.39
C ARG A 317 -10.18 7.71 -16.88
N TYR A 318 -9.35 6.82 -17.45
CA TYR A 318 -9.08 6.84 -18.89
C TYR A 318 -10.36 6.64 -19.73
N ALA A 319 -11.21 5.69 -19.34
CA ALA A 319 -12.49 5.47 -20.03
C ALA A 319 -13.45 6.65 -19.85
N LEU A 320 -13.44 7.28 -18.67
CA LEU A 320 -14.26 8.46 -18.39
C LEU A 320 -13.82 9.68 -19.20
N ASP A 321 -12.50 9.91 -19.33
CA ASP A 321 -11.94 11.00 -20.14
C ASP A 321 -12.32 10.88 -21.62
N ASP A 322 -12.36 9.65 -22.16
CA ASP A 322 -12.85 9.40 -23.53
C ASP A 322 -14.35 9.69 -23.63
N ALA A 323 -15.15 9.24 -22.65
CA ALA A 323 -16.58 9.54 -22.61
C ALA A 323 -16.86 11.04 -22.56
N ASP A 324 -16.14 11.78 -21.72
CA ASP A 324 -16.27 13.23 -21.56
C ASP A 324 -15.87 13.97 -22.84
N SER A 325 -14.79 13.55 -23.51
CA SER A 325 -14.39 14.10 -24.81
C SER A 325 -15.48 13.91 -25.88
N GLN A 326 -16.15 12.76 -25.88
CA GLN A 326 -17.25 12.51 -26.80
C GLN A 326 -18.53 13.28 -26.43
N LEU A 327 -18.81 13.47 -25.14
CA LEU A 327 -19.90 14.32 -24.65
C LEU A 327 -19.71 15.77 -25.07
N ASP A 328 -18.51 16.31 -24.91
CA ASP A 328 -18.20 17.69 -25.29
C ASP A 328 -18.37 17.90 -26.80
N PHE A 329 -17.88 16.97 -27.63
CA PHE A 329 -18.18 16.99 -29.06
C PHE A 329 -19.69 16.97 -29.36
N GLY A 330 -20.45 16.11 -28.66
CA GLY A 330 -21.91 16.05 -28.81
C GLY A 330 -22.59 17.36 -28.43
N ARG A 331 -22.16 18.01 -27.35
CA ARG A 331 -22.67 19.30 -26.88
C ARG A 331 -22.36 20.42 -27.87
N GLU A 332 -21.13 20.48 -28.38
CA GLU A 332 -20.76 21.45 -29.43
C GLU A 332 -21.60 21.27 -30.69
N PHE A 333 -21.78 20.01 -31.12
CA PHE A 333 -22.61 19.68 -32.27
C PHE A 333 -24.05 20.19 -32.10
N VAL A 334 -24.65 19.93 -30.94
CA VAL A 334 -26.01 20.39 -30.63
C VAL A 334 -26.07 21.91 -30.57
N ALA A 335 -25.12 22.56 -29.90
CA ALA A 335 -25.06 24.01 -29.78
C ALA A 335 -24.95 24.71 -31.15
N GLU A 336 -24.30 24.08 -32.13
CA GLU A 336 -24.23 24.58 -33.50
C GLU A 336 -25.55 24.39 -34.27
N ASN A 337 -26.21 23.23 -34.11
CA ASN A 337 -27.33 22.82 -34.96
C ASN A 337 -28.70 23.23 -34.42
N LEU A 338 -28.88 23.33 -33.10
CA LEU A 338 -30.17 23.64 -32.50
C LEU A 338 -30.66 25.06 -32.87
N PRO A 339 -29.83 26.12 -32.80
CA PRO A 339 -30.26 27.45 -33.24
C PRO A 339 -30.61 27.51 -34.74
N LYS A 340 -29.92 26.72 -35.58
CA LYS A 340 -30.25 26.61 -37.02
C LYS A 340 -31.62 25.97 -37.20
N ALA A 341 -31.91 24.89 -36.45
CA ALA A 341 -33.20 24.23 -36.47
C ALA A 341 -34.34 25.16 -36.04
N GLU A 342 -34.13 25.96 -35.00
CA GLU A 342 -35.11 26.94 -34.50
C GLU A 342 -35.40 28.06 -35.52
N ARG A 343 -34.39 28.51 -36.26
CA ARG A 343 -34.55 29.47 -37.35
C ARG A 343 -35.12 28.87 -38.64
N GLY A 344 -35.33 27.56 -38.69
CA GLY A 344 -35.79 26.85 -39.88
C GLY A 344 -34.72 26.69 -40.97
N GLU A 345 -33.46 26.96 -40.67
CA GLU A 345 -32.30 26.75 -41.56
C GLU A 345 -31.98 25.26 -41.70
N ASP A 346 -31.10 24.88 -42.62
CA ASP A 346 -30.64 23.50 -42.73
C ASP A 346 -29.68 23.16 -41.57
N PHE A 347 -29.91 21.99 -40.97
CA PHE A 347 -29.19 21.51 -39.80
C PHE A 347 -28.99 19.99 -39.88
N ASN A 348 -28.02 19.53 -39.09
CA ASN A 348 -27.69 18.12 -38.93
C ASN A 348 -28.22 17.59 -37.60
N ILE A 349 -28.36 16.26 -37.51
CA ILE A 349 -28.82 15.57 -36.30
C ILE A 349 -27.68 14.74 -35.72
N LEU A 350 -27.65 14.63 -34.40
CA LEU A 350 -26.79 13.67 -33.72
C LEU A 350 -27.41 12.27 -33.85
N THR A 351 -26.69 11.35 -34.47
CA THR A 351 -27.18 9.99 -34.71
C THR A 351 -27.26 9.18 -33.42
N ARG A 352 -28.15 8.19 -33.39
CA ARG A 352 -28.33 7.32 -32.23
C ARG A 352 -27.05 6.54 -31.89
N ASP A 353 -26.28 6.13 -32.89
CA ASP A 353 -25.04 5.39 -32.69
C ASP A 353 -23.99 6.18 -31.92
N VAL A 354 -23.96 7.52 -32.08
CA VAL A 354 -23.06 8.38 -31.30
C VAL A 354 -23.46 8.38 -29.82
N LEU A 355 -24.76 8.52 -29.53
CA LEU A 355 -25.26 8.48 -28.15
C LEU A 355 -24.99 7.13 -27.49
N VAL A 356 -25.22 6.03 -28.22
CA VAL A 356 -24.92 4.66 -27.73
C VAL A 356 -23.42 4.48 -27.47
N ARG A 357 -22.55 5.02 -28.33
CA ARG A 357 -21.10 4.94 -28.12
C ARG A 357 -20.66 5.70 -26.86
N ILE A 358 -21.23 6.89 -26.61
CA ILE A 358 -20.97 7.65 -25.38
C ILE A 358 -21.44 6.86 -24.15
N GLN A 359 -22.67 6.33 -24.19
CA GLN A 359 -23.21 5.49 -23.11
C GLN A 359 -22.29 4.30 -22.81
N ASN A 360 -21.82 3.59 -23.84
CA ASN A 360 -20.92 2.45 -23.67
C ASN A 360 -19.58 2.85 -23.03
N ALA A 361 -19.03 4.03 -23.37
CA ALA A 361 -17.80 4.53 -22.76
C ALA A 361 -18.00 4.86 -21.26
N ILE A 362 -19.13 5.49 -20.91
CA ILE A 362 -19.52 5.75 -19.51
C ILE A 362 -19.69 4.42 -18.75
N ASP A 363 -20.37 3.44 -19.35
CA ASP A 363 -20.58 2.13 -18.73
C ASP A 363 -19.26 1.37 -18.54
N GLN A 364 -18.32 1.50 -19.47
CA GLN A 364 -16.98 0.95 -19.33
C GLN A 364 -16.21 1.61 -18.17
N ALA A 365 -16.30 2.93 -17.99
CA ALA A 365 -15.73 3.61 -16.84
C ALA A 365 -16.37 3.12 -15.52
N ALA A 366 -17.68 2.89 -15.51
CA ALA A 366 -18.43 2.40 -14.35
C ALA A 366 -18.04 0.99 -13.90
N VAL A 367 -17.40 0.18 -14.76
CA VAL A 367 -16.86 -1.14 -14.37
C VAL A 367 -15.71 -0.99 -13.37
N PHE A 368 -14.93 0.09 -13.47
CA PHE A 368 -13.70 0.26 -12.70
C PHE A 368 -13.79 1.33 -11.60
N LEU A 369 -14.67 2.32 -11.76
CA LEU A 369 -14.87 3.39 -10.79
C LEU A 369 -15.92 3.01 -9.72
N PRO A 370 -15.82 3.58 -8.51
CA PRO A 370 -16.87 3.47 -7.50
C PRO A 370 -18.23 3.98 -7.99
N GLU A 371 -19.32 3.39 -7.49
CA GLU A 371 -20.68 3.82 -7.86
C GLU A 371 -21.00 5.26 -7.49
N ASP A 372 -20.36 5.79 -6.43
CA ASP A 372 -20.50 7.16 -5.94
C ASP A 372 -19.48 8.14 -6.55
N ASP A 373 -18.77 7.74 -7.60
CA ASP A 373 -17.83 8.61 -8.30
C ASP A 373 -18.55 9.83 -8.91
N GLN A 374 -18.08 11.03 -8.53
CA GLN A 374 -18.68 12.29 -8.94
C GLN A 374 -18.53 12.55 -10.44
N GLY A 375 -17.43 12.12 -11.06
CA GLY A 375 -17.20 12.26 -12.49
C GLY A 375 -18.18 11.40 -13.27
N LEU A 376 -18.33 10.13 -12.89
CA LEU A 376 -19.30 9.23 -13.50
C LEU A 376 -20.74 9.76 -13.40
N ALA A 377 -21.12 10.31 -12.24
CA ALA A 377 -22.43 10.94 -12.06
C ALA A 377 -22.62 12.16 -12.98
N ALA A 378 -21.59 12.99 -13.14
CA ALA A 378 -21.61 14.15 -14.02
C ALA A 378 -21.74 13.76 -15.49
N SER A 379 -20.97 12.78 -15.98
CA SER A 379 -21.03 12.31 -17.38
C SER A 379 -22.40 11.68 -17.70
N ARG A 380 -22.97 10.92 -16.78
CA ARG A 380 -24.34 10.37 -16.92
C ARG A 380 -25.39 11.48 -17.03
N ALA A 381 -25.30 12.50 -16.18
CA ALA A 381 -26.19 13.65 -16.26
C ALA A 381 -26.02 14.40 -17.60
N GLY A 382 -24.76 14.60 -18.04
CA GLY A 382 -24.44 15.24 -19.31
C GLY A 382 -24.96 14.49 -20.53
N LEU A 383 -24.89 13.15 -20.52
CA LEU A 383 -25.50 12.32 -21.55
C LEU A 383 -27.02 12.51 -21.58
N GLY A 384 -27.68 12.49 -20.42
CA GLY A 384 -29.12 12.70 -20.33
C GLY A 384 -29.58 14.08 -20.82
N GLU A 385 -28.76 15.12 -20.65
CA GLU A 385 -28.99 16.44 -21.26
C GLU A 385 -28.82 16.39 -22.78
N LEU A 386 -27.72 15.83 -23.25
CA LEU A 386 -27.42 15.69 -24.69
C LEU A 386 -28.50 14.90 -25.43
N GLU A 387 -29.05 13.84 -24.82
CA GLU A 387 -30.14 13.05 -25.37
C GLU A 387 -31.42 13.86 -25.57
N LYS A 388 -31.74 14.74 -24.62
CA LYS A 388 -32.91 15.64 -24.71
C LYS A 388 -32.73 16.62 -25.85
N ASP A 389 -31.58 17.29 -25.94
CA ASP A 389 -31.35 18.26 -27.00
C ASP A 389 -31.29 17.60 -28.39
N ALA A 390 -30.67 16.42 -28.48
CA ALA A 390 -30.67 15.61 -29.68
C ALA A 390 -32.10 15.15 -30.08
N ALA A 391 -32.98 14.92 -29.11
CA ALA A 391 -34.38 14.63 -29.38
C ALA A 391 -35.10 15.83 -30.00
N VAL A 392 -34.87 17.06 -29.51
CA VAL A 392 -35.43 18.28 -30.09
C VAL A 392 -35.00 18.45 -31.56
N LEU A 393 -33.72 18.25 -31.86
CA LEU A 393 -33.22 18.27 -33.25
C LEU A 393 -33.93 17.22 -34.13
N ARG A 394 -34.15 16.02 -33.61
CA ARG A 394 -34.87 14.96 -34.34
C ARG A 394 -36.33 15.36 -34.59
N GLU A 395 -37.02 15.92 -33.61
CA GLU A 395 -38.40 16.43 -33.79
C GLU A 395 -38.47 17.50 -34.87
N LYS A 396 -37.54 18.46 -34.85
CA LYS A 396 -37.43 19.48 -35.90
C LYS A 396 -37.15 18.88 -37.28
N ARG A 397 -36.39 17.78 -37.35
CA ARG A 397 -36.09 17.11 -38.63
C ARG A 397 -37.33 16.47 -39.24
N VAL A 398 -38.19 15.89 -38.41
CA VAL A 398 -39.48 15.29 -38.82
C VAL A 398 -40.37 16.34 -39.53
N GLU A 399 -40.38 17.58 -39.04
CA GLU A 399 -41.11 18.70 -39.65
C GLU A 399 -40.64 19.03 -41.08
N LYS A 400 -39.37 18.72 -41.42
CA LYS A 400 -38.74 19.03 -42.73
C LYS A 400 -38.75 17.87 -43.73
N ILE A 401 -38.98 16.64 -43.31
CA ILE A 401 -38.98 15.48 -44.22
C ILE A 401 -40.23 15.51 -45.12
N ARG A 402 -40.02 15.40 -46.44
CA ARG A 402 -41.06 15.37 -47.48
C ARG A 402 -40.80 14.23 -48.44
N MET A 403 -41.86 13.74 -49.08
CA MET A 403 -41.70 12.81 -50.20
C MET A 403 -41.20 13.55 -51.45
N LEU A 404 -40.28 12.93 -52.17
CA LEU A 404 -39.89 13.39 -53.49
C LEU A 404 -40.98 13.04 -54.52
N PRO A 405 -41.15 13.84 -55.58
CA PRO A 405 -42.13 13.56 -56.62
C PRO A 405 -41.77 12.30 -57.43
N GLU A 406 -42.80 11.67 -58.01
CA GLU A 406 -42.65 10.60 -59.01
C GLU A 406 -41.83 11.12 -60.20
N LYS A 407 -40.81 10.36 -60.61
CA LYS A 407 -39.99 10.67 -61.78
C LYS A 407 -40.00 9.57 -62.84
N PHE A 408 -40.44 8.37 -62.49
CA PHE A 408 -40.41 7.22 -63.38
C PHE A 408 -41.60 7.22 -64.33
N SER A 409 -41.34 7.00 -65.62
CA SER A 409 -42.36 6.94 -66.68
C SER A 409 -42.30 5.64 -67.50
N GLY A 410 -41.51 4.66 -67.06
CA GLY A 410 -41.38 3.36 -67.73
C GLY A 410 -42.61 2.46 -67.54
N PRO A 411 -42.81 1.47 -68.43
CA PRO A 411 -43.96 0.56 -68.39
C PRO A 411 -43.98 -0.35 -67.15
N ASP A 412 -42.82 -0.56 -66.52
CA ASP A 412 -42.62 -1.43 -65.36
C ASP A 412 -43.11 -0.83 -64.02
N GLY A 413 -43.73 0.37 -64.03
CA GLY A 413 -44.02 1.15 -62.83
C GLY A 413 -44.87 0.42 -61.77
N ASP A 414 -45.86 -0.34 -62.20
CA ASP A 414 -46.76 -1.05 -61.29
C ASP A 414 -46.11 -2.29 -60.66
N ASP A 415 -45.27 -3.00 -61.43
CA ASP A 415 -44.48 -4.12 -60.92
C ASP A 415 -43.43 -3.66 -59.89
N ILE A 416 -42.81 -2.50 -60.14
CA ILE A 416 -41.88 -1.85 -59.19
C ILE A 416 -42.62 -1.54 -57.88
N ARG A 417 -43.82 -0.94 -57.97
CA ARG A 417 -44.64 -0.63 -56.80
C ARG A 417 -45.05 -1.89 -56.04
N ALA A 418 -45.46 -2.94 -56.74
CA ALA A 418 -45.82 -4.21 -56.11
C ALA A 418 -44.64 -4.83 -55.33
N ALA A 419 -43.44 -4.84 -55.93
CA ALA A 419 -42.24 -5.33 -55.26
C ALA A 419 -41.86 -4.48 -54.03
N ALA A 420 -42.04 -3.16 -54.11
CA ALA A 420 -41.82 -2.26 -52.99
C ALA A 420 -42.81 -2.48 -51.85
N LEU A 421 -44.11 -2.59 -52.16
CA LEU A 421 -45.16 -2.86 -51.17
C LEU A 421 -44.96 -4.22 -50.49
N ALA A 422 -44.52 -5.24 -51.22
CA ALA A 422 -44.14 -6.52 -50.64
C ALA A 422 -42.97 -6.37 -49.64
N ALA A 423 -41.98 -5.55 -49.95
CA ALA A 423 -40.87 -5.25 -49.04
C ALA A 423 -41.33 -4.49 -47.79
N VAL A 424 -42.26 -3.53 -47.94
CA VAL A 424 -42.87 -2.85 -46.78
C VAL A 424 -43.66 -3.84 -45.94
N GLY A 425 -44.51 -4.68 -46.53
CA GLY A 425 -45.29 -5.67 -45.78
C GLY A 425 -44.43 -6.68 -45.02
N SER A 426 -43.26 -7.03 -45.57
CA SER A 426 -42.29 -7.91 -44.91
C SER A 426 -41.50 -7.21 -43.80
N GLY A 427 -40.95 -6.01 -44.06
CA GLY A 427 -40.11 -5.28 -43.11
C GLY A 427 -40.89 -4.49 -42.05
N HIS A 428 -42.14 -4.18 -42.34
CA HIS A 428 -43.03 -3.39 -41.49
C HIS A 428 -44.46 -3.97 -41.48
N PRO A 429 -44.65 -5.16 -40.86
CA PRO A 429 -45.96 -5.80 -40.77
C PRO A 429 -47.01 -4.87 -40.15
N GLY A 430 -48.21 -4.84 -40.73
CA GLY A 430 -49.32 -4.01 -40.24
C GLY A 430 -49.25 -2.53 -40.61
N ALA A 431 -48.20 -2.07 -41.32
CA ALA A 431 -48.13 -0.69 -41.76
C ALA A 431 -49.12 -0.40 -42.91
N GLN A 432 -49.84 0.72 -42.81
CA GLN A 432 -50.69 1.25 -43.88
C GLN A 432 -49.86 2.16 -44.79
N VAL A 433 -49.72 1.80 -46.06
CA VAL A 433 -49.05 2.68 -47.04
C VAL A 433 -50.01 3.78 -47.49
N LEU A 434 -49.61 5.04 -47.27
CA LEU A 434 -50.39 6.23 -47.58
C LEU A 434 -50.14 6.72 -49.01
N ARG A 435 -48.86 6.75 -49.42
CA ARG A 435 -48.42 7.20 -50.76
C ARG A 435 -47.15 6.48 -51.15
N THR A 436 -46.96 6.28 -52.46
CA THR A 436 -45.68 5.85 -53.03
C THR A 436 -45.24 6.78 -54.16
N ALA A 437 -43.94 6.92 -54.36
CA ALA A 437 -43.36 7.68 -55.46
C ALA A 437 -42.04 7.03 -55.92
N ILE A 438 -41.94 6.62 -57.19
CA ILE A 438 -40.70 6.13 -57.78
C ILE A 438 -39.83 7.35 -58.10
N VAL A 439 -38.80 7.57 -57.27
CA VAL A 439 -37.98 8.79 -57.29
C VAL A 439 -36.83 8.71 -58.28
N SER A 440 -36.52 7.51 -58.79
CA SER A 440 -35.59 7.30 -59.89
C SER A 440 -36.28 7.61 -61.23
N PRO A 441 -35.67 8.40 -62.14
CA PRO A 441 -36.28 8.72 -63.44
C PRO A 441 -36.28 7.53 -64.41
N SER A 442 -35.33 6.61 -64.26
CA SER A 442 -35.18 5.40 -65.07
C SER A 442 -34.48 4.32 -64.25
N TRP A 443 -34.45 3.10 -64.77
CA TRP A 443 -33.59 2.04 -64.25
C TRP A 443 -32.12 2.49 -64.30
N ARG A 444 -31.40 2.31 -63.19
CA ARG A 444 -29.94 2.30 -63.18
C ARG A 444 -29.48 0.87 -63.41
N GLU A 445 -28.69 0.65 -64.45
CA GLU A 445 -28.12 -0.67 -64.75
C GLU A 445 -26.65 -0.70 -64.35
N ASP A 446 -26.26 -1.74 -63.64
CA ASP A 446 -24.89 -2.03 -63.27
C ASP A 446 -24.48 -3.38 -63.85
N TRP A 447 -23.30 -3.41 -64.46
CA TRP A 447 -22.73 -4.57 -65.12
C TRP A 447 -21.41 -4.91 -64.43
N ARG A 448 -21.25 -6.17 -64.03
CA ARG A 448 -20.02 -6.61 -63.35
C ARG A 448 -19.69 -8.06 -63.66
N PHE A 449 -18.40 -8.34 -63.68
CA PHE A 449 -17.91 -9.70 -63.64
C PHE A 449 -17.98 -10.22 -62.21
N GLU A 450 -18.65 -11.34 -62.00
CA GLU A 450 -18.78 -12.00 -60.71
C GLU A 450 -18.18 -13.41 -60.86
N GLU A 451 -17.21 -13.74 -60.01
CA GLU A 451 -16.65 -15.08 -59.94
C GLU A 451 -17.63 -15.97 -59.18
N GLY A 452 -18.12 -17.02 -59.83
CA GLY A 452 -18.99 -18.01 -59.19
C GLY A 452 -18.22 -18.88 -58.19
N ALA A 453 -18.95 -19.65 -57.37
CA ALA A 453 -18.35 -20.61 -56.44
C ALA A 453 -17.50 -21.70 -57.14
N ASP A 454 -17.72 -21.88 -58.44
CA ASP A 454 -16.96 -22.76 -59.34
C ASP A 454 -15.73 -22.08 -59.98
N ARG A 455 -15.37 -20.87 -59.53
CA ARG A 455 -14.28 -20.05 -60.06
C ARG A 455 -14.45 -19.63 -61.52
N VAL A 456 -15.68 -19.72 -62.04
CA VAL A 456 -16.00 -19.27 -63.39
C VAL A 456 -16.48 -17.82 -63.33
N LEU A 457 -15.76 -16.94 -64.03
CA LEU A 457 -16.10 -15.54 -64.18
C LEU A 457 -17.33 -15.40 -65.09
N ARG A 458 -18.41 -14.79 -64.58
CA ARG A 458 -19.64 -14.55 -65.34
C ARG A 458 -19.94 -13.07 -65.41
N LEU A 459 -20.34 -12.58 -66.59
CA LEU A 459 -20.91 -11.25 -66.72
C LEU A 459 -22.32 -11.28 -66.13
N THR A 460 -22.55 -10.41 -65.15
CA THR A 460 -23.84 -10.27 -64.48
C THR A 460 -24.33 -8.84 -64.65
N ALA A 461 -25.64 -8.69 -64.78
CA ALA A 461 -26.30 -7.41 -64.89
C ALA A 461 -27.42 -7.31 -63.87
N SER A 462 -27.49 -6.18 -63.18
CA SER A 462 -28.58 -5.82 -62.28
C SER A 462 -29.11 -4.46 -62.66
N ARG A 463 -30.42 -4.28 -62.55
CA ARG A 463 -31.06 -2.97 -62.63
C ARG A 463 -31.71 -2.62 -61.30
N GLN A 464 -31.65 -1.35 -60.92
CA GLN A 464 -32.26 -0.85 -59.68
C GLN A 464 -32.94 0.50 -59.89
N VAL A 465 -34.02 0.71 -59.15
CA VAL A 465 -34.68 2.01 -58.92
C VAL A 465 -34.92 2.22 -57.44
N ASN A 466 -35.04 3.48 -57.03
CA ASN A 466 -35.45 3.84 -55.69
C ASN A 466 -36.90 4.32 -55.71
N ILE A 467 -37.65 3.88 -54.71
CA ILE A 467 -39.03 4.28 -54.47
C ILE A 467 -39.15 4.77 -53.03
N GLN A 468 -39.90 5.85 -52.84
CA GLN A 468 -40.28 6.34 -51.52
C GLN A 468 -41.71 5.89 -51.22
N ALA A 469 -41.94 5.40 -50.00
CA ALA A 469 -43.26 5.07 -49.50
C ALA A 469 -43.50 5.75 -48.15
N ALA A 470 -44.59 6.51 -48.02
CA ALA A 470 -45.09 6.96 -46.73
C ALA A 470 -45.89 5.82 -46.10
N ALA A 471 -45.44 5.31 -44.96
CA ALA A 471 -46.07 4.20 -44.25
C ALA A 471 -46.49 4.64 -42.84
N LYS A 472 -47.77 4.46 -42.52
CA LYS A 472 -48.36 4.73 -41.22
C LYS A 472 -48.36 3.47 -40.36
N LYS A 473 -47.88 3.60 -39.13
CA LYS A 473 -47.84 2.60 -38.08
C LYS A 473 -48.49 3.16 -36.81
N GLU A 474 -48.61 2.34 -35.77
CA GLU A 474 -49.15 2.78 -34.47
C GLU A 474 -48.34 3.94 -33.85
N ASP A 475 -47.02 3.97 -34.06
CA ASP A 475 -46.08 4.93 -33.49
C ASP A 475 -45.84 6.18 -34.37
N GLY A 476 -46.45 6.24 -35.56
CA GLY A 476 -46.46 7.42 -36.42
C GLY A 476 -46.34 7.12 -37.92
N VAL A 477 -45.97 8.15 -38.68
CA VAL A 477 -45.76 8.05 -40.14
C VAL A 477 -44.26 8.07 -40.44
N PHE A 478 -43.86 7.22 -41.38
CA PHE A 478 -42.46 7.04 -41.77
C PHE A 478 -42.30 7.16 -43.28
N LEU A 479 -41.28 7.89 -43.70
CA LEU A 479 -40.75 7.86 -45.06
C LEU A 479 -39.80 6.68 -45.19
N LEU A 480 -40.21 5.69 -45.96
CA LEU A 480 -39.38 4.54 -46.32
C LEU A 480 -38.73 4.80 -47.67
N THR A 481 -37.40 4.76 -47.73
CA THR A 481 -36.69 4.69 -49.01
C THR A 481 -36.41 3.22 -49.30
N ILE A 482 -36.91 2.73 -50.42
CA ILE A 482 -36.90 1.32 -50.79
C ILE A 482 -36.12 1.18 -52.11
N GLY A 483 -35.18 0.24 -52.14
CA GLY A 483 -34.53 -0.18 -53.38
C GLY A 483 -35.33 -1.32 -54.00
N VAL A 484 -35.72 -1.17 -55.27
CA VAL A 484 -36.30 -2.27 -56.06
C VAL A 484 -35.30 -2.63 -57.14
N TYR A 485 -34.89 -3.89 -57.16
CA TYR A 485 -33.89 -4.38 -58.09
C TYR A 485 -34.34 -5.66 -58.80
N SER A 486 -33.73 -5.89 -59.96
CA SER A 486 -33.91 -7.10 -60.77
C SER A 486 -32.55 -7.51 -61.31
N ARG A 487 -32.22 -8.79 -61.20
CA ARG A 487 -31.01 -9.37 -61.80
C ARG A 487 -31.36 -10.02 -63.14
N LYS A 488 -30.46 -10.02 -64.11
CA LYS A 488 -30.64 -10.82 -65.33
C LYS A 488 -30.55 -12.31 -65.02
N ASN A 489 -31.44 -13.06 -65.67
CA ASN A 489 -31.40 -14.52 -65.73
C ASN A 489 -30.31 -14.99 -66.72
N PRO A 490 -29.92 -16.28 -66.68
CA PRO A 490 -28.97 -16.84 -67.65
C PRO A 490 -29.40 -16.72 -69.12
N ASP A 491 -30.70 -16.62 -69.39
CA ASP A 491 -31.28 -16.41 -70.72
C ASP A 491 -31.33 -14.92 -71.16
N TRP A 492 -30.67 -14.04 -70.39
CA TRP A 492 -30.59 -12.60 -70.60
C TRP A 492 -31.90 -11.81 -70.45
N THR A 493 -32.97 -12.47 -70.02
CA THR A 493 -34.21 -11.81 -69.58
C THR A 493 -34.03 -11.21 -68.17
N TRP A 494 -34.86 -10.22 -67.82
CA TRP A 494 -34.90 -9.71 -66.46
C TRP A 494 -35.68 -10.68 -65.56
N GLY A 495 -35.07 -11.08 -64.45
CA GLY A 495 -35.70 -11.91 -63.44
C GLY A 495 -36.77 -11.17 -62.62
N PRO A 496 -37.33 -11.83 -61.59
CA PRO A 496 -38.34 -11.21 -60.74
C PRO A 496 -37.76 -10.01 -59.98
N MET A 497 -38.57 -8.95 -59.84
CA MET A 497 -38.22 -7.78 -59.04
C MET A 497 -38.26 -8.11 -57.56
N LYS A 498 -37.30 -7.58 -56.81
CA LYS A 498 -37.21 -7.72 -55.36
C LYS A 498 -37.01 -6.34 -54.73
N GLY A 499 -37.78 -6.05 -53.69
CA GLY A 499 -37.67 -4.83 -52.90
C GLY A 499 -36.91 -5.06 -51.59
N TYR A 500 -36.25 -4.02 -51.09
CA TYR A 500 -35.68 -3.97 -49.74
C TYR A 500 -35.72 -2.54 -49.19
N VAL A 501 -36.02 -2.38 -47.90
CA VAL A 501 -36.01 -1.05 -47.25
C VAL A 501 -34.56 -0.63 -47.01
N MET A 502 -34.18 0.54 -47.53
CA MET A 502 -32.85 1.13 -47.37
C MET A 502 -32.78 2.04 -46.15
N PHE A 503 -33.76 2.93 -46.01
CA PHE A 503 -33.83 3.93 -44.95
C PHE A 503 -35.27 4.08 -44.45
N SER A 504 -35.43 4.44 -43.19
CA SER A 504 -36.71 4.68 -42.54
C SER A 504 -36.62 5.93 -41.67
N ASP A 505 -37.22 7.02 -42.12
CA ASP A 505 -37.21 8.30 -41.43
C ASP A 505 -38.61 8.66 -40.94
N ARG A 506 -38.76 9.10 -39.69
CA ARG A 506 -40.06 9.58 -39.19
C ARG A 506 -40.43 10.89 -39.91
N MET A 507 -41.68 11.03 -40.31
CA MET A 507 -42.21 12.24 -40.95
C MET A 507 -43.59 12.60 -40.41
N LEU A 508 -44.04 13.84 -40.60
CA LEU A 508 -45.44 14.20 -40.28
C LEU A 508 -46.39 13.65 -41.36
N GLU A 509 -47.60 13.26 -40.96
CA GLU A 509 -48.62 12.78 -41.91
C GLU A 509 -49.03 13.87 -42.92
N GLU A 510 -49.12 15.13 -42.48
CA GLU A 510 -49.41 16.27 -43.36
C GLU A 510 -48.33 16.54 -44.43
N ASN A 511 -47.16 15.94 -44.29
CA ASN A 511 -46.04 16.08 -45.21
C ASN A 511 -46.05 15.05 -46.33
N VAL A 512 -47.01 14.12 -46.33
CA VAL A 512 -47.14 13.07 -47.35
C VAL A 512 -47.54 13.65 -48.70
N GLU A 513 -48.35 14.71 -48.72
CA GLU A 513 -48.87 15.34 -49.95
C GLU A 513 -48.20 16.66 -50.32
N LYS A 514 -47.32 17.18 -49.45
CA LYS A 514 -46.49 18.37 -49.71
C LYS A 514 -45.22 17.97 -50.45
#